data_AF-T0YHE5-F1
#
_entry.id   AF-T0YHE5-F1
#
_cell.length_a   1.000
_cell.length_b   1.000
_cell.length_c   1.000
_cell.angle_alpha   90.00
_cell.angle_beta   90.00
_cell.angle_gamma   90.00
#
_symmetry.space_group_name_H-M   'P 1'
#
loop_
_entity.id
_entity.type
_entity.pdbx_description
1 polymer ?
#
loop_
_entity_poly.entity_id
_entity_poly.type
_entity_poly.pdbx_seq_one_letter_code
_entity_poly.pdbx_strand_id
1 'polypeptide(L)'
;MGVALDIKKHLGIGAIVDKTLEKYNIPLWLKPYIYSYIKEDPVSALKHATSFIEVRRKRGEVTRDFVRLPNGMTFDINFIQHVLSLFYYGEDRISAIYGSWAKEPAEYEYVHYAKRFGQLAETTKKHVRAIHNLMEGMGIKPLDPTSEAISVFDELGAIADWRSRVLASGLILKYTYGYPFGFVFYRVFYPASPEFMRSFGKAFKSDDEDNAWLESEAKRIVKEGVIDSESIIKLTEDLLSKAYDSVGSELRMAKKAHIEREAHLLMDVSLAYPLHTLYDQGLSIDIDAEIKKIKGLSGK
;
A
#
# COMPACT_ATOMS: atom_id res chain seq x y z
N MET A 1 7.61 45.50 -1.02
CA MET A 1 6.30 45.10 -1.59
C MET A 1 6.53 44.31 -2.88
N GLY A 2 6.77 43.00 -2.76
CA GLY A 2 7.10 42.13 -3.91
C GLY A 2 6.38 40.78 -3.86
N VAL A 3 5.09 40.77 -3.50
CA VAL A 3 4.33 39.54 -3.18
C VAL A 3 3.27 39.20 -4.25
N ALA A 4 3.24 39.88 -5.40
CA ALA A 4 2.12 39.74 -6.35
C ALA A 4 2.45 39.02 -7.69
N LEU A 5 3.64 38.44 -7.85
CA LEU A 5 4.11 38.02 -9.18
C LEU A 5 4.37 36.52 -9.42
N ASP A 6 3.94 35.59 -8.56
CA ASP A 6 4.15 34.15 -8.85
C ASP A 6 2.93 33.22 -8.70
N ILE A 7 1.74 33.75 -8.41
CA ILE A 7 0.53 32.92 -8.28
C ILE A 7 -0.09 32.56 -9.66
N LYS A 8 0.24 33.31 -10.73
CA LYS A 8 -0.36 33.08 -12.06
C LYS A 8 0.30 31.97 -12.88
N LYS A 9 1.46 31.44 -12.48
CA LYS A 9 2.10 30.28 -13.15
C LYS A 9 1.65 28.91 -12.58
N HIS A 10 0.89 28.90 -11.47
CA HIS A 10 0.41 27.70 -10.78
C HIS A 10 -1.00 27.23 -11.18
N LEU A 11 -1.73 28.00 -12.02
CA LEU A 11 -3.10 27.66 -12.43
C LEU A 11 -3.20 26.39 -13.30
N GLY A 12 -2.12 25.99 -13.98
CA GLY A 12 -2.10 24.79 -14.83
C GLY A 12 -1.92 23.48 -14.06
N ILE A 13 -0.98 23.43 -13.11
CA ILE A 13 -0.64 22.20 -12.39
C ILE A 13 -1.74 21.81 -11.41
N GLY A 14 -2.30 22.78 -10.66
CA GLY A 14 -3.37 22.50 -9.71
C GLY A 14 -4.62 21.92 -10.38
N ALA A 15 -5.03 22.48 -11.52
CA ALA A 15 -6.16 21.96 -12.28
C ALA A 15 -5.90 20.57 -12.89
N ILE A 16 -4.65 20.26 -13.25
CA ILE A 16 -4.27 18.92 -13.74
C ILE A 16 -4.28 17.89 -12.61
N VAL A 17 -3.72 18.24 -11.44
CA VAL A 17 -3.71 17.37 -10.25
C VAL A 17 -5.15 17.09 -9.82
N ASP A 18 -5.97 18.11 -9.67
CA ASP A 18 -7.37 17.98 -9.25
C ASP A 18 -8.17 17.07 -10.19
N LYS A 19 -8.12 17.33 -11.50
CA LYS A 19 -8.77 16.47 -12.50
C LYS A 19 -8.25 15.03 -12.49
N THR A 20 -6.96 14.84 -12.21
CA THR A 20 -6.36 13.51 -12.14
C THR A 20 -6.85 12.75 -10.91
N LEU A 21 -6.87 13.40 -9.75
CA LEU A 21 -7.37 12.82 -8.51
C LEU A 21 -8.85 12.43 -8.66
N GLU A 22 -9.69 13.32 -9.18
CA GLU A 22 -11.11 13.05 -9.44
C GLU A 22 -11.31 11.90 -10.44
N LYS A 23 -10.60 11.94 -11.59
CA LYS A 23 -10.71 10.90 -12.63
C LYS A 23 -10.37 9.50 -12.12
N TYR A 24 -9.44 9.39 -11.19
CA TYR A 24 -8.97 8.11 -10.66
C TYR A 24 -9.53 7.79 -9.27
N ASN A 25 -10.49 8.58 -8.77
CA ASN A 25 -11.10 8.42 -7.45
C ASN A 25 -10.04 8.37 -6.32
N ILE A 26 -9.02 9.23 -6.42
CA ILE A 26 -7.96 9.36 -5.42
C ILE A 26 -8.36 10.46 -4.42
N PRO A 27 -8.27 10.23 -3.11
CA PRO A 27 -8.67 11.22 -2.11
C PRO A 27 -8.00 12.59 -2.25
N LEU A 28 -8.77 13.68 -2.08
CA LEU A 28 -8.27 15.04 -2.23
C LEU A 28 -7.27 15.46 -1.14
N TRP A 29 -7.28 14.80 0.02
CA TRP A 29 -6.32 15.07 1.09
C TRP A 29 -4.88 14.70 0.69
N LEU A 30 -4.68 13.94 -0.40
CA LEU A 30 -3.35 13.65 -0.94
C LEU A 30 -2.70 14.84 -1.66
N LYS A 31 -3.47 15.90 -1.96
CA LYS A 31 -2.97 17.08 -2.68
C LYS A 31 -1.70 17.69 -2.06
N PRO A 32 -1.59 17.92 -0.74
CA PRO A 32 -0.39 18.51 -0.13
C PRO A 32 0.86 17.66 -0.38
N TYR A 33 0.76 16.34 -0.25
CA TYR A 33 1.86 15.39 -0.52
C TYR A 33 2.30 15.45 -1.98
N ILE A 34 1.34 15.41 -2.91
CA ILE A 34 1.61 15.49 -4.36
C ILE A 34 2.22 16.84 -4.73
N TYR A 35 1.72 17.93 -4.15
CA TYR A 35 2.28 19.26 -4.40
C TYR A 35 3.68 19.44 -3.83
N SER A 36 3.98 18.84 -2.66
CA SER A 36 5.34 18.83 -2.13
C SER A 36 6.28 18.14 -3.11
N TYR A 37 5.91 16.93 -3.54
CA TYR A 37 6.68 16.16 -4.52
C TYR A 37 6.90 16.91 -5.84
N ILE A 38 5.85 17.54 -6.40
CA ILE A 38 5.97 18.30 -7.65
C ILE A 38 6.87 19.53 -7.49
N LYS A 39 6.84 20.22 -6.33
CA LYS A 39 7.66 21.43 -6.11
C LYS A 39 9.15 21.12 -6.08
N GLU A 40 9.54 19.94 -5.61
CA GLU A 40 10.93 19.52 -5.54
C GLU A 40 11.54 19.25 -6.93
N ASP A 41 10.73 18.75 -7.88
CA ASP A 41 11.16 18.56 -9.27
C ASP A 41 10.00 18.70 -10.28
N PRO A 42 9.62 19.94 -10.61
CA PRO A 42 8.44 20.19 -11.43
C PRO A 42 8.56 19.61 -12.85
N VAL A 43 9.77 19.63 -13.42
CA VAL A 43 10.02 19.21 -14.80
C VAL A 43 9.93 17.69 -14.91
N SER A 44 10.58 16.96 -14.00
CA SER A 44 10.53 15.50 -13.99
C SER A 44 9.11 15.00 -13.67
N ALA A 45 8.45 15.60 -12.67
CA ALA A 45 7.09 15.23 -12.29
C ALA A 45 6.08 15.41 -13.43
N LEU A 46 6.15 16.52 -14.18
CA LEU A 46 5.32 16.75 -15.36
C LEU A 46 5.61 15.74 -16.47
N LYS A 47 6.89 15.44 -16.75
CA LYS A 47 7.32 14.44 -17.75
C LYS A 47 6.77 13.05 -17.41
N HIS A 48 6.85 12.63 -16.15
CA HIS A 48 6.29 11.36 -15.69
C HIS A 48 4.76 11.36 -15.76
N ALA A 49 4.08 12.40 -15.27
CA ALA A 49 2.61 12.49 -15.27
C ALA A 49 2.02 12.43 -16.70
N THR A 50 2.60 13.18 -17.63
CA THR A 50 2.18 13.19 -19.05
C THR A 50 2.43 11.85 -19.74
N SER A 51 3.48 11.13 -19.35
CA SER A 51 3.77 9.80 -19.90
C SER A 51 2.72 8.74 -19.59
N PHE A 52 1.90 8.92 -18.55
CA PHE A 52 0.76 8.04 -18.22
C PHE A 52 -0.53 8.40 -18.97
N ILE A 53 -0.62 9.60 -19.58
CA ILE A 53 -1.83 10.09 -20.26
C ILE A 53 -1.85 9.67 -21.74
N GLU A 54 -0.69 9.58 -22.39
CA GLU A 54 -0.54 9.31 -23.84
C GLU A 54 -0.18 7.86 -24.21
N VAL A 55 -0.29 6.90 -23.27
CA VAL A 55 0.17 5.51 -23.48
C VAL A 55 -0.66 4.68 -24.46
N ARG A 56 -1.60 5.28 -25.21
CA ARG A 56 -2.61 4.57 -26.02
C ARG A 56 -2.05 3.59 -27.06
N ARG A 57 -0.72 3.53 -27.30
CA ARG A 57 -0.09 2.62 -28.29
C ARG A 57 1.27 2.00 -27.94
N LYS A 58 1.94 2.34 -26.83
CA LYS A 58 3.26 1.77 -26.51
C LYS A 58 3.10 0.63 -25.51
N ARG A 59 3.51 -0.59 -25.89
CA ARG A 59 3.67 -1.71 -24.94
C ARG A 59 5.01 -1.55 -24.24
N GLY A 60 5.06 -1.90 -22.95
CA GLY A 60 6.35 -2.11 -22.31
C GLY A 60 7.00 -3.41 -22.79
N GLU A 61 8.12 -3.74 -22.20
CA GLU A 61 8.95 -4.89 -22.56
C GLU A 61 9.42 -5.58 -21.28
N VAL A 62 9.34 -6.91 -21.25
CA VAL A 62 9.87 -7.73 -20.15
C VAL A 62 10.90 -8.68 -20.76
N THR A 63 12.14 -8.61 -20.27
CA THR A 63 13.23 -9.51 -20.62
C THR A 63 13.74 -10.23 -19.37
N ARG A 64 14.75 -11.08 -19.53
CA ARG A 64 15.42 -11.72 -18.38
C ARG A 64 16.25 -10.73 -17.55
N ASP A 65 16.64 -9.60 -18.13
CA ASP A 65 17.57 -8.66 -17.51
C ASP A 65 16.88 -7.38 -17.04
N PHE A 66 15.73 -7.02 -17.63
CA PHE A 66 15.02 -5.79 -17.29
C PHE A 66 13.52 -5.82 -17.59
N VAL A 67 12.80 -4.89 -16.95
CA VAL A 67 11.44 -4.48 -17.32
C VAL A 67 11.46 -3.02 -17.77
N ARG A 68 10.99 -2.76 -18.99
CA ARG A 68 10.81 -1.42 -19.53
C ARG A 68 9.34 -1.07 -19.58
N LEU A 69 8.99 0.04 -18.93
CA LEU A 69 7.66 0.61 -18.96
C LEU A 69 7.40 1.32 -20.30
N PRO A 70 6.13 1.50 -20.70
CA PRO A 70 5.80 2.24 -21.92
C PRO A 70 6.31 3.68 -22.00
N ASN A 71 6.58 4.30 -20.86
CA ASN A 71 7.14 5.65 -20.76
C ASN A 71 8.67 5.68 -20.94
N GLY A 72 9.31 4.52 -21.16
CA GLY A 72 10.75 4.38 -21.36
C GLY A 72 11.56 4.14 -20.10
N MET A 73 10.96 4.24 -18.90
CA MET A 73 11.64 3.87 -17.65
C MET A 73 12.00 2.40 -17.70
N THR A 74 13.25 2.09 -17.38
CA THR A 74 13.79 0.71 -17.40
C THR A 74 14.25 0.35 -15.99
N PHE A 75 13.77 -0.78 -15.49
CA PHE A 75 14.12 -1.34 -14.19
C PHE A 75 14.90 -2.62 -14.40
N ASP A 76 16.02 -2.75 -13.70
CA ASP A 76 16.79 -3.98 -13.65
C ASP A 76 15.96 -5.13 -13.05
N ILE A 77 16.15 -6.34 -13.55
CA ILE A 77 15.37 -7.50 -13.08
C ILE A 77 15.53 -7.76 -11.59
N ASN A 78 16.70 -7.45 -10.99
CA ASN A 78 16.92 -7.61 -9.55
C ASN A 78 16.04 -6.65 -8.75
N PHE A 79 15.77 -5.44 -9.26
CA PHE A 79 14.82 -4.53 -8.63
C PHE A 79 13.40 -5.08 -8.70
N ILE A 80 13.01 -5.66 -9.85
CA ILE A 80 11.69 -6.28 -10.00
C ILE A 80 11.54 -7.52 -9.10
N GLN A 81 12.59 -8.36 -9.01
CA GLN A 81 12.66 -9.48 -8.09
C GLN A 81 12.47 -9.02 -6.64
N HIS A 82 13.15 -7.93 -6.25
CA HIS A 82 13.03 -7.37 -4.92
C HIS A 82 11.59 -6.96 -4.59
N VAL A 83 10.97 -6.15 -5.45
CA VAL A 83 9.58 -5.70 -5.27
C VAL A 83 8.61 -6.89 -5.22
N LEU A 84 8.75 -7.85 -6.13
CA LEU A 84 7.89 -9.05 -6.15
C LEU A 84 8.08 -9.93 -4.91
N SER A 85 9.31 -10.00 -4.38
CA SER A 85 9.59 -10.74 -3.14
C SER A 85 8.89 -10.10 -1.93
N LEU A 86 8.83 -8.76 -1.87
CA LEU A 86 8.08 -8.07 -0.82
C LEU A 86 6.57 -8.36 -0.89
N PHE A 87 5.97 -8.32 -2.08
CA PHE A 87 4.56 -8.69 -2.27
C PHE A 87 4.32 -10.17 -1.93
N TYR A 88 5.19 -11.06 -2.41
CA TYR A 88 5.10 -12.49 -2.13
C TYR A 88 5.12 -12.77 -0.63
N TYR A 89 6.12 -12.21 0.07
CA TYR A 89 6.28 -12.36 1.51
C TYR A 89 5.07 -11.80 2.27
N GLY A 90 4.62 -10.59 1.94
CA GLY A 90 3.49 -9.97 2.63
C GLY A 90 2.20 -10.80 2.52
N GLU A 91 1.87 -11.27 1.32
CA GLU A 91 0.70 -12.13 1.11
C GLU A 91 0.86 -13.49 1.81
N ASP A 92 2.05 -14.10 1.76
CA ASP A 92 2.30 -15.40 2.41
C ASP A 92 2.14 -15.31 3.93
N ARG A 93 2.70 -14.26 4.54
CA ARG A 93 2.58 -14.01 5.98
C ARG A 93 1.15 -13.69 6.40
N ILE A 94 0.44 -12.83 5.65
CA ILE A 94 -0.96 -12.52 5.94
C ILE A 94 -1.83 -13.79 5.84
N SER A 95 -1.60 -14.64 4.84
CA SER A 95 -2.32 -15.90 4.69
C SER A 95 -2.10 -16.81 5.90
N ALA A 96 -0.86 -16.95 6.36
CA ALA A 96 -0.51 -17.73 7.53
C ALA A 96 -1.15 -17.17 8.82
N ILE A 97 -1.14 -15.85 9.01
CA ILE A 97 -1.73 -15.17 10.16
C ILE A 97 -3.25 -15.36 10.19
N TYR A 98 -3.93 -15.12 9.07
CA TYR A 98 -5.37 -15.39 8.95
C TYR A 98 -5.69 -16.87 9.23
N GLY A 99 -4.88 -17.80 8.72
CA GLY A 99 -5.02 -19.22 8.99
C GLY A 99 -4.81 -19.59 10.47
N SER A 100 -3.99 -18.82 11.20
CA SER A 100 -3.81 -18.97 12.65
C SER A 100 -5.00 -18.43 13.42
N TRP A 101 -5.45 -17.20 13.11
CA TRP A 101 -6.61 -16.59 13.75
C TRP A 101 -7.89 -17.41 13.55
N ALA A 102 -8.02 -18.10 12.41
CA ALA A 102 -9.13 -19.02 12.17
C ALA A 102 -9.17 -20.23 13.13
N LYS A 103 -8.08 -20.56 13.83
CA LYS A 103 -7.94 -21.77 14.68
C LYS A 103 -8.11 -21.50 16.18
N GLU A 104 -8.35 -20.27 16.61
CA GLU A 104 -8.42 -19.89 18.03
C GLU A 104 -9.85 -19.54 18.50
N PRO A 105 -10.87 -20.42 18.38
CA PRO A 105 -12.23 -20.07 18.76
C PRO A 105 -12.41 -20.01 20.29
N ALA A 106 -12.66 -18.81 20.83
CA ALA A 106 -12.99 -18.63 22.24
C ALA A 106 -14.45 -18.19 22.52
N GLU A 107 -15.23 -17.75 21.53
CA GLU A 107 -16.60 -17.23 21.74
C GLU A 107 -17.54 -17.52 20.56
N TYR A 108 -18.86 -17.47 20.77
CA TYR A 108 -19.85 -17.70 19.70
C TYR A 108 -19.74 -16.68 18.55
N GLU A 109 -19.56 -15.38 18.86
CA GLU A 109 -19.28 -14.36 17.86
C GLU A 109 -18.00 -14.71 17.08
N TYR A 110 -16.98 -15.19 17.78
CA TYR A 110 -15.69 -15.59 17.21
C TYR A 110 -15.82 -16.72 16.19
N VAL A 111 -16.77 -17.65 16.32
CA VAL A 111 -16.96 -18.75 15.34
C VAL A 111 -17.27 -18.21 13.94
N HIS A 112 -18.06 -17.12 13.83
CA HIS A 112 -18.34 -16.48 12.55
C HIS A 112 -17.10 -15.79 11.97
N TYR A 113 -16.29 -15.14 12.80
CA TYR A 113 -15.02 -14.51 12.39
C TYR A 113 -13.95 -15.53 12.00
N ALA A 114 -13.84 -16.64 12.72
CA ALA A 114 -12.91 -17.72 12.42
C ALA A 114 -13.15 -18.28 11.01
N LYS A 115 -14.41 -18.45 10.61
CA LYS A 115 -14.77 -18.84 9.24
C LYS A 115 -14.30 -17.80 8.22
N ARG A 116 -14.55 -16.51 8.49
CA ARG A 116 -14.14 -15.41 7.60
C ARG A 116 -12.63 -15.33 7.45
N PHE A 117 -11.86 -15.45 8.54
CA PHE A 117 -10.39 -15.52 8.48
C PHE A 117 -9.91 -16.75 7.71
N GLY A 118 -10.58 -17.90 7.84
CA GLY A 118 -10.27 -19.07 7.01
C GLY A 118 -10.47 -18.81 5.51
N GLN A 119 -11.55 -18.12 5.15
CA GLN A 119 -11.81 -17.73 3.75
C GLN A 119 -10.77 -16.72 3.24
N LEU A 120 -10.46 -15.70 4.04
CA LEU A 120 -9.41 -14.73 3.75
C LEU A 120 -8.05 -15.42 3.56
N ALA A 121 -7.68 -16.37 4.42
CA ALA A 121 -6.43 -17.12 4.30
C ALA A 121 -6.32 -17.87 2.96
N GLU A 122 -7.38 -18.56 2.54
CA GLU A 122 -7.43 -19.28 1.27
C GLU A 122 -7.39 -18.34 0.06
N THR A 123 -8.04 -17.18 0.19
CA THR A 123 -8.02 -16.12 -0.81
C THR A 123 -6.62 -15.54 -0.98
N THR A 124 -5.98 -15.09 0.11
CA THR A 124 -4.59 -14.61 0.12
C THR A 124 -3.62 -15.66 -0.42
N LYS A 125 -3.85 -16.96 -0.13
CA LYS A 125 -3.05 -18.05 -0.70
C LYS A 125 -3.17 -18.19 -2.23
N LYS A 126 -4.27 -17.73 -2.84
CA LYS A 126 -4.36 -17.61 -4.31
C LYS A 126 -3.48 -16.48 -4.82
N HIS A 127 -3.40 -15.35 -4.11
CA HIS A 127 -2.48 -14.26 -4.45
C HIS A 127 -1.02 -14.71 -4.39
N VAL A 128 -0.62 -15.40 -3.32
CA VAL A 128 0.73 -15.96 -3.17
C VAL A 128 1.09 -16.82 -4.38
N ARG A 129 0.19 -17.72 -4.80
CA ARG A 129 0.37 -18.54 -6.00
C ARG A 129 0.47 -17.70 -7.28
N ALA A 130 -0.34 -16.66 -7.43
CA ALA A 130 -0.30 -15.78 -8.59
C ALA A 130 1.03 -15.01 -8.67
N ILE A 131 1.53 -14.50 -7.54
CA ILE A 131 2.84 -13.83 -7.45
C ILE A 131 3.96 -14.83 -7.74
N HIS A 132 3.91 -16.02 -7.14
CA HIS A 132 4.90 -17.08 -7.39
C HIS A 132 4.99 -17.44 -8.88
N ASN A 133 3.86 -17.69 -9.52
CA ASN A 133 3.82 -18.02 -10.95
C ASN A 133 4.34 -16.87 -11.83
N LEU A 134 4.11 -15.61 -11.42
CA LEU A 134 4.69 -14.45 -12.09
C LEU A 134 6.22 -14.45 -11.96
N MET A 135 6.75 -14.69 -10.76
CA MET A 135 8.19 -14.78 -10.50
C MET A 135 8.83 -15.92 -11.30
N GLU A 136 8.23 -17.12 -11.29
CA GLU A 136 8.69 -18.26 -12.10
C GLU A 136 8.68 -17.94 -13.60
N GLY A 137 7.62 -17.30 -14.09
CA GLY A 137 7.50 -16.88 -15.49
C GLY A 137 8.58 -15.87 -15.91
N MET A 138 9.12 -15.11 -14.95
CA MET A 138 10.24 -14.19 -15.15
C MET A 138 11.61 -14.83 -14.88
N GLY A 139 11.65 -16.10 -14.45
CA GLY A 139 12.89 -16.82 -14.14
C GLY A 139 13.57 -16.37 -12.85
N ILE A 140 12.83 -15.74 -11.94
CA ILE A 140 13.34 -15.19 -10.67
C ILE A 140 12.78 -15.96 -9.48
N LYS A 141 13.50 -15.93 -8.35
CA LYS A 141 13.08 -16.59 -7.09
C LYS A 141 12.81 -15.55 -6.00
N PRO A 142 11.92 -15.85 -5.03
CA PRO A 142 11.75 -15.01 -3.86
C PRO A 142 13.07 -14.79 -3.11
N LEU A 143 13.27 -13.56 -2.65
CA LEU A 143 14.34 -13.18 -1.74
C LEU A 143 13.84 -13.25 -0.29
N ASP A 144 14.79 -13.39 0.64
CA ASP A 144 14.48 -13.32 2.06
C ASP A 144 14.06 -11.88 2.45
N PRO A 145 13.06 -11.74 3.33
CA PRO A 145 12.62 -10.43 3.82
C PRO A 145 13.64 -9.81 4.78
N THR A 146 13.55 -8.50 4.98
CA THR A 146 14.28 -7.79 6.03
C THR A 146 13.70 -8.08 7.42
N SER A 147 14.50 -7.88 8.47
CA SER A 147 14.04 -7.96 9.87
C SER A 147 12.88 -7.01 10.16
N GLU A 148 12.93 -5.83 9.55
CA GLU A 148 11.95 -4.77 9.68
C GLU A 148 10.61 -5.21 9.07
N ALA A 149 10.64 -5.83 7.88
CA ALA A 149 9.44 -6.41 7.28
C ALA A 149 8.87 -7.56 8.14
N ILE A 150 9.71 -8.42 8.70
CA ILE A 150 9.28 -9.50 9.60
C ILE A 150 8.56 -8.92 10.83
N SER A 151 9.12 -7.88 11.45
CA SER A 151 8.58 -7.27 12.65
C SER A 151 7.14 -6.77 12.50
N VAL A 152 6.73 -6.30 11.31
CA VAL A 152 5.35 -5.85 11.07
C VAL A 152 4.37 -7.02 11.20
N PHE A 153 4.70 -8.16 10.60
CA PHE A 153 3.83 -9.33 10.60
C PHE A 153 3.85 -10.08 11.92
N ASP A 154 4.97 -10.04 12.65
CA ASP A 154 5.04 -10.58 14.00
C ASP A 154 4.15 -9.76 14.96
N GLU A 155 4.18 -8.43 14.88
CA GLU A 155 3.28 -7.55 15.64
C GLU A 155 1.81 -7.81 15.28
N LEU A 156 1.50 -7.92 13.98
CA LEU A 156 0.16 -8.28 13.52
C LEU A 156 -0.27 -9.62 14.13
N GLY A 157 0.55 -10.66 13.99
CA GLY A 157 0.24 -12.02 14.46
C GLY A 157 0.02 -12.11 15.98
N ALA A 158 0.66 -11.24 16.76
CA ALA A 158 0.57 -11.21 18.21
C ALA A 158 -0.74 -10.60 18.75
N ILE A 159 -1.55 -9.95 17.91
CA ILE A 159 -2.83 -9.36 18.33
C ILE A 159 -3.77 -10.47 18.82
N ALA A 160 -4.22 -10.39 20.07
CA ALA A 160 -5.09 -11.39 20.69
C ALA A 160 -6.59 -11.17 20.37
N ASP A 161 -7.08 -9.94 20.47
CA ASP A 161 -8.50 -9.63 20.29
C ASP A 161 -8.92 -9.61 18.81
N TRP A 162 -10.05 -10.24 18.49
CA TRP A 162 -10.52 -10.37 17.11
C TRP A 162 -10.94 -9.04 16.47
N ARG A 163 -11.43 -8.07 17.26
CA ARG A 163 -11.85 -6.77 16.75
C ARG A 163 -10.62 -5.97 16.35
N SER A 164 -9.57 -6.01 17.18
CA SER A 164 -8.26 -5.47 16.87
C SER A 164 -7.63 -6.15 15.64
N ARG A 165 -7.78 -7.48 15.48
CA ARG A 165 -7.31 -8.21 14.28
C ARG A 165 -7.97 -7.67 13.01
N VAL A 166 -9.30 -7.53 13.01
CA VAL A 166 -10.08 -6.98 11.89
C VAL A 166 -9.65 -5.54 11.58
N LEU A 167 -9.48 -4.70 12.59
CA LEU A 167 -9.06 -3.32 12.41
C LEU A 167 -7.64 -3.21 11.84
N ALA A 168 -6.70 -3.98 12.41
CA ALA A 168 -5.30 -4.01 11.99
C ALA A 168 -5.16 -4.46 10.53
N SER A 169 -5.80 -5.55 10.13
CA SER A 169 -5.65 -6.07 8.77
C SER A 169 -6.56 -5.37 7.76
N GLY A 170 -7.81 -5.10 8.12
CA GLY A 170 -8.84 -4.56 7.23
C GLY A 170 -8.73 -3.08 6.94
N LEU A 171 -8.11 -2.32 7.85
CA LEU A 171 -7.96 -0.88 7.73
C LEU A 171 -6.48 -0.50 7.79
N ILE A 172 -5.79 -0.72 8.91
CA ILE A 172 -4.44 -0.16 9.13
C ILE A 172 -3.47 -0.66 8.05
N LEU A 173 -3.20 -1.96 7.96
CA LEU A 173 -2.26 -2.52 6.99
C LEU A 173 -2.76 -2.44 5.54
N LYS A 174 -4.07 -2.59 5.31
CA LYS A 174 -4.66 -2.45 3.97
C LYS A 174 -4.41 -1.06 3.38
N TYR A 175 -4.60 -0.01 4.17
CA TYR A 175 -4.37 1.38 3.76
C TYR A 175 -2.89 1.79 3.83
N THR A 176 -2.06 1.06 4.57
CA THR A 176 -0.59 1.28 4.59
C THR A 176 0.09 0.65 3.37
N TYR A 177 -0.17 -0.64 3.09
CA TYR A 177 0.50 -1.39 2.04
C TYR A 177 -0.35 -1.57 0.78
N GLY A 178 -1.56 -2.11 0.94
CA GLY A 178 -2.41 -2.55 -0.16
C GLY A 178 -2.78 -1.43 -1.13
N TYR A 179 -3.33 -0.32 -0.60
CA TYR A 179 -3.71 0.82 -1.42
C TYR A 179 -2.52 1.58 -2.01
N PRO A 180 -1.53 2.04 -1.23
CA PRO A 180 -0.46 2.87 -1.78
C PRO A 180 0.46 2.10 -2.73
N PHE A 181 0.86 0.88 -2.38
CA PHE A 181 1.84 0.12 -3.16
C PHE A 181 1.18 -0.81 -4.18
N GLY A 182 0.12 -1.53 -3.80
CA GLY A 182 -0.55 -2.48 -4.70
C GLY A 182 -1.18 -1.80 -5.92
N PHE A 183 -1.80 -0.63 -5.72
CA PHE A 183 -2.40 0.13 -6.81
C PHE A 183 -1.36 0.67 -7.79
N VAL A 184 -0.25 1.20 -7.27
CA VAL A 184 0.87 1.70 -8.08
C VAL A 184 1.49 0.55 -8.85
N PHE A 185 1.83 -0.55 -8.18
CA PHE A 185 2.39 -1.74 -8.80
C PHE A 185 1.52 -2.24 -9.96
N TYR A 186 0.23 -2.48 -9.73
CA TYR A 186 -0.66 -2.98 -10.76
C TYR A 186 -0.74 -2.03 -11.96
N ARG A 187 -0.92 -0.72 -11.73
CA ARG A 187 -1.06 0.27 -12.81
C ARG A 187 0.23 0.48 -13.60
N VAL A 188 1.37 0.39 -12.93
CA VAL A 188 2.68 0.55 -13.56
C VAL A 188 3.05 -0.69 -14.37
N PHE A 189 2.77 -1.89 -13.84
CA PHE A 189 3.21 -3.15 -14.47
C PHE A 189 2.25 -3.68 -15.54
N TYR A 190 0.94 -3.40 -15.42
CA TYR A 190 -0.07 -3.87 -16.38
C TYR A 190 0.24 -3.50 -17.84
N PRO A 191 0.71 -2.29 -18.18
CA PRO A 191 1.09 -1.95 -19.55
C PRO A 191 2.36 -2.64 -20.07
N ALA A 192 3.25 -3.09 -19.18
CA ALA A 192 4.49 -3.78 -19.55
C ALA A 192 4.27 -5.28 -19.76
N SER A 193 3.36 -5.88 -18.99
CA SER A 193 3.08 -7.31 -19.06
C SER A 193 1.58 -7.62 -18.93
N PRO A 194 0.73 -7.20 -19.90
CA PRO A 194 -0.71 -7.32 -19.78
C PRO A 194 -1.20 -8.76 -19.63
N GLU A 195 -0.57 -9.71 -20.31
CA GLU A 195 -0.94 -11.12 -20.30
C GLU A 195 -0.74 -11.74 -18.91
N PHE A 196 0.41 -11.47 -18.30
CA PHE A 196 0.73 -11.92 -16.94
C PHE A 196 -0.14 -11.18 -15.90
N MET A 197 -0.30 -9.86 -16.06
CA MET A 197 -1.07 -9.04 -15.13
C MET A 197 -2.59 -9.26 -15.24
N ARG A 198 -3.11 -9.85 -16.32
CA ARG A 198 -4.51 -10.31 -16.39
C ARG A 198 -4.75 -11.52 -15.49
N SER A 199 -3.83 -12.47 -15.44
CA SER A 199 -3.92 -13.61 -14.54
C SER A 199 -3.78 -13.16 -13.08
N PHE A 200 -2.84 -12.24 -12.82
CA PHE A 200 -2.73 -11.54 -11.55
C PHE A 200 -4.04 -10.82 -11.19
N GLY A 201 -4.54 -9.95 -12.06
CA GLY A 201 -5.78 -9.20 -11.84
C GLY A 201 -7.02 -10.07 -11.66
N LYS A 202 -7.06 -11.29 -12.22
CA LYS A 202 -8.14 -12.25 -11.94
C LYS A 202 -8.09 -12.78 -10.51
N ALA A 203 -6.89 -13.10 -10.01
CA ALA A 203 -6.71 -13.54 -8.63
C ALA A 203 -7.17 -12.44 -7.67
N PHE A 204 -6.76 -11.18 -7.88
CA PHE A 204 -7.12 -10.07 -6.99
C PHE A 204 -8.53 -9.49 -7.21
N LYS A 205 -9.24 -9.86 -8.29
CA LYS A 205 -10.64 -9.47 -8.55
C LYS A 205 -11.67 -10.49 -8.11
N SER A 206 -11.29 -11.76 -7.90
CA SER A 206 -12.25 -12.80 -7.46
C SER A 206 -12.70 -12.64 -6.01
N ASP A 207 -12.22 -11.60 -5.33
CA ASP A 207 -12.11 -11.52 -3.89
C ASP A 207 -12.82 -10.30 -3.29
N ASP A 208 -13.76 -9.72 -4.04
CA ASP A 208 -14.46 -8.51 -3.64
C ASP A 208 -15.28 -8.73 -2.36
N GLU A 209 -15.89 -9.91 -2.15
CA GLU A 209 -16.82 -10.09 -1.02
C GLU A 209 -16.13 -10.19 0.34
N ASP A 210 -15.11 -11.03 0.50
CA ASP A 210 -14.45 -11.23 1.82
C ASP A 210 -13.56 -10.04 2.19
N ASN A 211 -12.86 -9.44 1.22
CA ASN A 211 -12.08 -8.22 1.47
C ASN A 211 -12.97 -6.99 1.70
N ALA A 212 -14.15 -6.90 1.04
CA ALA A 212 -15.11 -5.85 1.33
C ALA A 212 -15.74 -6.04 2.71
N TRP A 213 -16.05 -7.30 3.10
CA TRP A 213 -16.51 -7.59 4.46
C TRP A 213 -15.48 -7.11 5.49
N LEU A 214 -14.21 -7.51 5.35
CA LEU A 214 -13.16 -7.17 6.30
C LEU A 214 -13.02 -5.64 6.48
N GLU A 215 -13.03 -4.90 5.38
CA GLU A 215 -12.96 -3.44 5.40
C GLU A 215 -14.23 -2.80 6.00
N SER A 216 -15.41 -3.31 5.63
CA SER A 216 -16.69 -2.81 6.14
C SER A 216 -16.83 -3.00 7.64
N GLU A 217 -16.36 -4.15 8.14
CA GLU A 217 -16.40 -4.50 9.55
C GLU A 217 -15.40 -3.68 10.37
N ALA A 218 -14.18 -3.47 9.84
CA ALA A 218 -13.21 -2.57 10.46
C ALA A 218 -13.78 -1.14 10.59
N LYS A 219 -14.44 -0.62 9.55
CA LYS A 219 -15.10 0.69 9.59
C LYS A 219 -16.25 0.74 10.60
N ARG A 220 -17.05 -0.33 10.68
CA ARG A 220 -18.13 -0.46 11.68
C ARG A 220 -17.58 -0.40 13.11
N ILE A 221 -16.52 -1.16 13.40
CA ILE A 221 -15.86 -1.21 14.72
C ILE A 221 -15.47 0.19 15.19
N VAL A 222 -14.86 0.99 14.30
CA VAL A 222 -14.47 2.38 14.61
C VAL A 222 -15.70 3.26 14.81
N LYS A 223 -16.64 3.24 13.85
CA LYS A 223 -17.81 4.12 13.85
C LYS A 223 -18.75 3.89 15.04
N GLU A 224 -18.90 2.64 15.46
CA GLU A 224 -19.76 2.26 16.59
C GLU A 224 -19.03 2.32 17.94
N GLY A 225 -17.73 2.64 17.95
CA GLY A 225 -16.94 2.73 19.17
C GLY A 225 -16.84 1.40 19.92
N VAL A 226 -16.78 0.28 19.19
CA VAL A 226 -16.69 -1.07 19.78
C VAL A 226 -15.35 -1.25 20.51
N ILE A 227 -14.30 -0.62 19.99
CA ILE A 227 -13.01 -0.44 20.67
C ILE A 227 -12.91 1.04 21.03
N ASP A 228 -12.40 1.34 22.22
CA ASP A 228 -12.18 2.72 22.63
C ASP A 228 -11.11 3.40 21.76
N SER A 229 -11.22 4.72 21.63
CA SER A 229 -10.36 5.49 20.73
C SER A 229 -8.87 5.42 21.10
N GLU A 230 -8.54 5.33 22.38
CA GLU A 230 -7.14 5.28 22.84
C GLU A 230 -6.48 3.97 22.41
N SER A 231 -7.20 2.84 22.57
CA SER A 231 -6.76 1.53 22.09
C SER A 231 -6.59 1.49 20.56
N ILE A 232 -7.49 2.12 19.80
CA ILE A 232 -7.38 2.22 18.33
C ILE A 232 -6.14 3.02 17.93
N ILE A 233 -5.92 4.18 18.57
CA ILE A 233 -4.78 5.06 18.29
C ILE A 233 -3.47 4.31 18.60
N LYS A 234 -3.38 3.68 19.77
CA LYS A 234 -2.20 2.90 20.16
C LYS A 234 -1.89 1.78 19.18
N LEU A 235 -2.89 0.96 18.82
CA LEU A 235 -2.73 -0.11 17.82
C LEU A 235 -2.23 0.44 16.48
N THR A 236 -2.74 1.60 16.09
CA THR A 236 -2.34 2.29 14.85
C THR A 236 -0.90 2.76 14.92
N GLU A 237 -0.49 3.40 16.01
CA GLU A 237 0.89 3.84 16.22
C GLU A 237 1.89 2.68 16.22
N ASP A 238 1.58 1.61 16.95
CA ASP A 238 2.42 0.42 17.08
C ASP A 238 2.66 -0.19 15.69
N LEU A 239 1.60 -0.42 14.90
CA LEU A 239 1.72 -0.99 13.55
C LEU A 239 2.38 -0.03 12.55
N LEU A 240 2.02 1.26 12.56
CA LEU A 240 2.55 2.23 11.60
C LEU A 240 4.01 2.57 11.85
N SER A 241 4.48 2.52 13.09
CA SER A 241 5.91 2.68 13.39
C SER A 241 6.75 1.55 12.78
N LYS A 242 6.30 0.30 12.92
CA LYS A 242 6.93 -0.86 12.28
C LYS A 242 6.85 -0.80 10.76
N ALA A 243 5.71 -0.35 10.23
CA ALA A 243 5.56 -0.19 8.79
C ALA A 243 6.49 0.91 8.23
N TYR A 244 6.68 2.01 8.97
CA TYR A 244 7.63 3.04 8.60
C TYR A 244 9.07 2.50 8.54
N ASP A 245 9.49 1.74 9.55
CA ASP A 245 10.81 1.08 9.56
C ASP A 245 10.95 0.10 8.38
N SER A 246 9.93 -0.71 8.12
CA SER A 246 9.90 -1.65 7.00
C SER A 246 10.06 -0.95 5.66
N VAL A 247 9.26 0.07 5.36
CA VAL A 247 9.37 0.84 4.10
C VAL A 247 10.71 1.58 4.03
N GLY A 248 11.17 2.13 5.16
CA GLY A 248 12.45 2.82 5.28
C GLY A 248 13.65 1.92 4.93
N SER A 249 13.61 0.65 5.36
CA SER A 249 14.65 -0.34 5.05
C SER A 249 14.83 -0.56 3.53
N GLU A 250 13.79 -0.30 2.75
CA GLU A 250 13.77 -0.50 1.29
C GLU A 250 14.22 0.72 0.47
N LEU A 251 14.44 1.88 1.11
CA LEU A 251 14.87 3.11 0.43
C LEU A 251 16.22 2.95 -0.28
N ARG A 252 17.10 2.08 0.23
CA ARG A 252 18.37 1.76 -0.46
C ARG A 252 18.13 1.16 -1.85
N MET A 253 17.11 0.33 -2.01
CA MET A 253 16.76 -0.25 -3.31
C MET A 253 16.09 0.79 -4.21
N ALA A 254 15.22 1.64 -3.65
CA ALA A 254 14.62 2.76 -4.39
C ALA A 254 15.68 3.73 -4.94
N LYS A 255 16.72 4.02 -4.15
CA LYS A 255 17.85 4.84 -4.56
C LYS A 255 18.65 4.25 -5.72
N LYS A 256 18.92 2.94 -5.67
CA LYS A 256 19.58 2.23 -6.79
C LYS A 256 18.77 2.27 -8.08
N ALA A 257 17.44 2.26 -7.96
CA ALA A 257 16.52 2.36 -9.09
C ALA A 257 16.17 3.80 -9.50
N HIS A 258 16.80 4.81 -8.87
CA HIS A 258 16.55 6.23 -9.14
C HIS A 258 15.08 6.67 -8.93
N ILE A 259 14.40 6.07 -7.96
CA ILE A 259 13.00 6.37 -7.58
C ILE A 259 12.86 6.72 -6.07
N GLU A 260 13.94 7.17 -5.44
CA GLU A 260 13.99 7.47 -4.00
C GLU A 260 12.92 8.49 -3.59
N ARG A 261 12.65 9.51 -4.42
CA ARG A 261 11.63 10.53 -4.14
C ARG A 261 10.21 9.97 -4.19
N GLU A 262 9.92 9.16 -5.19
CA GLU A 262 8.63 8.46 -5.30
C GLU A 262 8.42 7.49 -4.14
N ALA A 263 9.48 6.81 -3.70
CA ALA A 263 9.42 5.96 -2.52
C ALA A 263 9.16 6.75 -1.23
N HIS A 264 9.78 7.92 -1.05
CA HIS A 264 9.47 8.81 0.07
C HIS A 264 8.02 9.31 0.05
N LEU A 265 7.51 9.71 -1.11
CA LEU A 265 6.12 10.10 -1.27
C LEU A 265 5.18 8.96 -0.85
N LEU A 266 5.43 7.73 -1.33
CA LEU A 266 4.61 6.57 -0.96
C LEU A 266 4.72 6.22 0.52
N MET A 267 5.90 6.38 1.12
CA MET A 267 6.11 6.19 2.56
C MET A 267 5.25 7.18 3.36
N ASP A 268 5.28 8.47 3.03
CA ASP A 268 4.46 9.48 3.72
C ASP A 268 2.96 9.22 3.55
N VAL A 269 2.54 8.87 2.33
CA VAL A 269 1.15 8.49 2.06
C VAL A 269 0.74 7.24 2.83
N SER A 270 1.62 6.23 2.95
CA SER A 270 1.33 4.98 3.66
C SER A 270 1.05 5.18 5.15
N LEU A 271 1.63 6.22 5.76
CA LEU A 271 1.33 6.60 7.14
C LEU A 271 0.03 7.41 7.25
N ALA A 272 -0.15 8.37 6.35
CA ALA A 272 -1.29 9.29 6.40
C ALA A 272 -2.62 8.61 6.07
N TYR A 273 -2.63 7.67 5.12
CA TYR A 273 -3.86 7.03 4.63
C TYR A 273 -4.69 6.35 5.74
N PRO A 274 -4.14 5.44 6.55
CA PRO A 274 -4.90 4.82 7.63
C PRO A 274 -5.43 5.85 8.64
N LEU A 275 -4.63 6.87 9.00
CA LEU A 275 -5.04 7.94 9.92
C LEU A 275 -6.21 8.77 9.38
N HIS A 276 -6.14 9.18 8.10
CA HIS A 276 -7.26 9.84 7.42
C HIS A 276 -8.50 8.96 7.38
N THR A 277 -8.33 7.65 7.16
CA THR A 277 -9.46 6.72 7.11
C THR A 277 -10.14 6.59 8.47
N LEU A 278 -9.37 6.54 9.56
CA LEU A 278 -9.90 6.53 10.93
C LEU A 278 -10.61 7.84 11.27
N TYR A 279 -10.04 8.98 10.88
CA TYR A 279 -10.67 10.29 11.01
C TYR A 279 -12.02 10.35 10.28
N ASP A 280 -12.07 9.86 9.04
CA ASP A 280 -13.30 9.78 8.24
C ASP A 280 -14.37 8.87 8.87
N GLN A 281 -13.98 7.92 9.72
CA GLN A 281 -14.91 7.09 10.50
C GLN A 281 -15.38 7.73 11.81
N GLY A 282 -14.93 8.96 12.11
CA GLY A 282 -15.35 9.74 13.28
C GLY A 282 -14.36 9.74 14.45
N LEU A 283 -13.16 9.17 14.29
CA LEU A 283 -12.13 9.23 15.33
C LEU A 283 -11.52 10.64 15.40
N SER A 284 -11.47 11.22 16.59
CA SER A 284 -10.84 12.52 16.83
C SER A 284 -9.31 12.38 16.85
N ILE A 285 -8.68 12.52 15.68
CA ILE A 285 -7.22 12.40 15.49
C ILE A 285 -6.67 13.69 14.89
N ASP A 286 -5.56 14.20 15.46
CA ASP A 286 -4.70 15.17 14.80
C ASP A 286 -3.67 14.43 13.94
N ILE A 287 -3.96 14.36 12.63
CA ILE A 287 -3.21 13.53 11.69
C ILE A 287 -1.73 13.96 11.62
N ASP A 288 -1.45 15.27 11.61
CA ASP A 288 -0.07 15.76 11.51
C ASP A 288 0.72 15.48 12.79
N ALA A 289 0.08 15.63 13.96
CA ALA A 289 0.68 15.29 15.23
C ALA A 289 1.00 13.78 15.32
N GLU A 290 0.06 12.93 14.89
CA GLU A 290 0.25 11.47 14.91
C GLU A 290 1.33 11.00 13.94
N ILE A 291 1.37 11.53 12.72
CA ILE A 291 2.46 11.22 11.76
C ILE A 291 3.82 11.57 12.38
N LYS A 292 3.94 12.73 13.04
CA LYS A 292 5.19 13.14 13.70
C LYS A 292 5.55 12.21 14.86
N LYS A 293 4.57 11.78 15.65
CA LYS A 293 4.76 10.84 16.75
C LYS A 293 5.25 9.49 16.24
N ILE A 294 4.57 8.90 15.27
CA ILE A 294 4.93 7.61 14.64
C ILE A 294 6.37 7.64 14.11
N LYS A 295 6.74 8.69 13.36
CA LYS A 295 8.11 8.89 12.88
C LYS A 295 9.14 9.00 14.01
N GLY A 296 8.76 9.46 15.19
CA GLY A 296 9.62 9.55 16.37
C GLY A 296 9.68 8.28 17.24
N LEU A 297 8.80 7.30 16.99
CA LEU A 297 8.83 5.97 17.60
C LEU A 297 9.73 5.00 16.82
N SER A 298 9.88 5.21 15.52
CA SER A 298 10.78 4.50 14.62
C SER A 298 12.22 4.40 15.16
N GLY A 299 12.82 3.21 15.07
CA GLY A 299 14.20 2.94 15.49
C GLY A 299 14.44 2.84 17.00
N LYS A 300 13.38 2.71 17.82
CA LYS A 300 13.44 2.34 19.25
C LYS A 300 12.99 0.90 19.45
#